data_AF-A0A5S9MFA8-F1
#
_entry.id   AF-A0A5S9MFA8-F1
#
_cell.length_a   1.000
_cell.length_b   1.000
_cell.length_c   1.000
_cell.angle_alpha   90.00
_cell.angle_beta   90.00
_cell.angle_gamma   90.00
#
_symmetry.space_group_name_H-M   'P 1'
#
loop_
_entity.id
_entity.type
_entity.pdbx_description
1 polymer ?
#
loop_
_entity_poly.entity_id
_entity_poly.type
_entity_poly.pdbx_seq_one_letter_code
_entity_poly.pdbx_strand_id
1 'polypeptide(L)' 'MSLLEQLNSDMKLMMKNREKDKLVVIRMVKASLQNEAIKLKKDSLTGDEELTVLSPRD' A
#
# COMPACT_ATOMS: atom_id res chain seq x y z
N MET A 1 12.55 -5.22 4.59
CA MET A 1 11.68 -4.78 3.49
C MET A 1 10.57 -3.95 4.11
N SER A 2 10.32 -2.74 3.63
CA SER A 2 9.15 -1.96 4.04
C SER A 2 7.88 -2.51 3.39
N LEU A 3 6.70 -2.17 3.94
CA LEU A 3 5.42 -2.56 3.34
C LEU A 3 5.29 -2.04 1.89
N LEU A 4 5.76 -0.83 1.60
CA LEU A 4 5.75 -0.27 0.24
C LEU A 4 6.63 -1.07 -0.74
N GLU A 5 7.79 -1.56 -0.29
CA GLU A 5 8.66 -2.43 -1.12
C GLU A 5 8.00 -3.77 -1.40
N GLN A 6 7.32 -4.35 -0.42
CA GLN A 6 6.54 -5.58 -0.59
C GLN A 6 5.39 -5.36 -1.58
N LEU A 7 4.58 -4.33 -1.39
CA LEU A 7 3.47 -4.00 -2.30
C LEU A 7 3.97 -3.78 -3.74
N ASN A 8 5.11 -3.12 -3.94
CA ASN A 8 5.72 -2.97 -5.27
C ASN A 8 6.15 -4.30 -5.89
N SER A 9 6.67 -5.22 -5.08
CA SER A 9 7.07 -6.55 -5.54
C SER A 9 5.84 -7.39 -5.92
N ASP A 10 4.79 -7.33 -5.10
CA ASP A 10 3.53 -8.02 -5.36
C ASP A 10 2.83 -7.47 -6.60
N MET A 11 2.87 -6.15 -6.84
CA MET A 11 2.38 -5.57 -8.09
C MET A 11 3.04 -6.20 -9.32
N LYS A 12 4.37 -6.34 -9.31
CA LYS A 12 5.10 -6.96 -10.43
C LYS A 12 4.69 -8.41 -10.62
N LEU A 13 4.51 -9.15 -9.52
CA LEU A 13 4.04 -10.53 -9.55
C LEU A 13 2.62 -10.64 -10.12
N MET A 14 1.69 -9.80 -9.68
CA MET A 14 0.31 -9.81 -10.18
C MET A 14 0.22 -9.40 -11.65
N MET A 15 1.06 -8.45 -12.09
CA MET A 15 1.18 -8.09 -13.51
C MET A 15 1.67 -9.27 -14.35
N LYS A 16 2.71 -9.98 -13.88
CA LYS A 16 3.24 -11.18 -14.56
C LYS A 16 2.18 -12.29 -14.65
N ASN A 17 1.44 -12.51 -13.58
CA ASN A 17 0.44 -13.58 -13.48
C ASN A 17 -0.91 -13.19 -14.09
N ARG A 18 -1.08 -11.96 -14.59
CA ARG A 18 -2.32 -11.41 -15.15
C ARG A 18 -3.50 -11.41 -14.16
N GLU A 19 -3.19 -11.26 -12.88
CA GLU A 19 -4.13 -11.27 -11.75
C GLU A 19 -4.72 -9.86 -11.53
N LYS A 20 -5.69 -9.47 -12.37
CA LYS A 20 -6.20 -8.09 -12.42
C LYS A 20 -6.83 -7.63 -11.09
N ASP A 21 -7.66 -8.46 -10.47
CA ASP A 21 -8.40 -8.07 -9.27
C ASP A 21 -7.43 -7.82 -8.10
N LYS A 22 -6.46 -8.72 -7.91
CA LYS A 22 -5.40 -8.57 -6.91
C LYS A 22 -4.55 -7.32 -7.17
N LEU A 23 -4.21 -7.08 -8.44
CA LEU A 23 -3.42 -5.91 -8.84
C LEU A 23 -4.14 -4.58 -8.53
N VAL A 24 -5.46 -4.52 -8.71
CA VAL A 24 -6.26 -3.34 -8.38
C VAL A 24 -6.25 -3.10 -6.87
N VAL A 25 -6.49 -4.15 -6.06
CA VAL A 25 -6.47 -4.05 -4.59
C VAL A 25 -5.11 -3.57 -4.08
N ILE A 26 -4.01 -4.18 -4.54
CA ILE A 26 -2.64 -3.80 -4.12
C ILE A 26 -2.34 -2.34 -4.49
N ARG A 27 -2.74 -1.88 -5.68
CA ARG A 27 -2.54 -0.49 -6.10
C ARG A 27 -3.34 0.49 -5.23
N MET A 28 -4.59 0.15 -4.90
CA MET A 28 -5.41 0.99 -4.02
C MET A 28 -4.80 1.08 -2.62
N VAL A 29 -4.40 -0.04 -2.03
CA VAL A 29 -3.76 -0.08 -0.72
C VAL A 29 -2.47 0.76 -0.72
N LYS A 30 -1.61 0.58 -1.72
CA LYS A 30 -0.39 1.37 -1.87
C LYS A 30 -0.70 2.88 -1.97
N ALA A 31 -1.69 3.25 -2.78
CA ALA A 31 -2.09 4.64 -2.94
C ALA A 31 -2.60 5.24 -1.61
N SER A 32 -3.41 4.51 -0.84
CA SER A 32 -3.89 4.96 0.46
C SER A 32 -2.75 5.26 1.44
N LEU A 33 -1.73 4.39 1.50
CA LEU A 33 -0.54 4.60 2.34
C LEU A 33 0.25 5.84 1.91
N GLN A 34 0.49 5.98 0.59
CA GLN A 34 1.21 7.14 0.06
C GLN A 34 0.44 8.44 0.28
N ASN A 35 -0.89 8.42 0.11
CA ASN A 35 -1.74 9.58 0.34
C ASN A 35 -1.73 10.02 1.81
N GLU A 36 -1.73 9.08 2.76
CA GLU A 36 -1.66 9.44 4.18
C GLU A 36 -0.27 10.02 4.54
N ALA A 37 0.82 9.49 3.98
CA ALA A 37 2.15 10.07 4.17
C ALA A 37 2.23 11.51 3.62
N ILE A 38 1.66 11.76 2.43
CA ILE A 38 1.55 13.10 1.83
C ILE A 38 0.74 14.03 2.72
N LYS A 39 -0.41 13.56 3.22
CA LYS A 39 -1.30 14.33 4.10
C LYS A 39 -0.62 14.72 5.41
N LEU A 40 0.16 13.82 5.98
CA LEU A 40 0.96 14.05 7.19
C LEU A 40 2.28 14.77 6.93
N LYS A 41 2.58 15.11 5.66
CA LYS A 41 3.80 15.81 5.22
C LYS A 41 5.09 15.14 5.69
N LYS A 42 5.16 13.82 5.55
CA LYS A 42 6.32 13.01 5.93
C LYS A 42 6.67 12.02 4.83
N ASP A 43 7.93 11.59 4.81
CA ASP A 43 8.45 10.68 3.78
C ASP A 43 7.87 9.26 3.88
N SER A 44 7.55 8.81 5.10
CA SER A 44 7.03 7.46 5.35
C SER A 44 6.09 7.40 6.56
N LEU A 45 5.22 6.39 6.57
CA LEU A 45 4.40 6.03 7.73
C LEU A 45 5.22 5.14 8.68
N THR A 46 4.94 5.22 9.98
CA THR A 46 5.35 4.21 10.95
C THR A 46 4.43 2.99 10.89
N GLY A 47 4.83 1.85 11.44
CA GLY A 47 4.02 0.63 11.39
C GLY A 47 2.60 0.77 11.96
N ASP A 48 2.45 1.54 13.05
CA ASP A 48 1.13 1.79 13.66
C ASP A 48 0.23 2.66 12.76
N GLU A 49 0.83 3.62 12.05
CA GLU A 49 0.11 4.47 11.11
C GLU A 49 -0.27 3.69 9.85
N GLU A 50 0.59 2.79 9.37
CA GLU A 50 0.26 1.84 8.30
C GLU A 50 -0.93 0.95 8.71
N LEU A 51 -0.89 0.38 9.92
CA LEU A 51 -2.00 -0.43 10.45
C LEU A 51 -3.30 0.35 10.53
N THR A 52 -3.25 1.63 10.93
CA THR A 52 -4.43 2.50 11.01
C THR A 52 -5.05 2.76 9.64
N VAL A 53 -4.22 2.94 8.59
CA VAL A 53 -4.70 3.12 7.21
C VAL A 53 -5.31 1.82 6.65
N LEU A 54 -4.74 0.66 6.99
CA LEU A 54 -5.20 -0.64 6.52
C LEU A 54 -6.46 -1.14 7.25
N SER A 55 -6.65 -0.71 8.50
CA SER A 55 -7.79 -1.06 9.35
C SER A 55 -8.50 0.22 9.78
N PRO A 56 -9.17 0.94 8.85
CA PRO A 56 -9.97 2.09 9.22
C PRO A 56 -11.02 1.63 10.23
N ARG A 57 -10.99 2.18 11.44
CA ARG A 57 -12.02 1.93 12.45
C ARG A 57 -13.31 2.54 11.94
N ASP A 58 -14.38 1.72 11.88
CA ASP A 58 -15.75 2.18 11.62
C ASP A 58 -16.17 3.31 12.58
#